data_AF-A0A4D6GSV5-F1
#
_entry.id   AF-A0A4D6GSV5-F1
#
_cell.length_a   1.000
_cell.length_b   1.000
_cell.length_c   1.000
_cell.angle_alpha   90.00
_cell.angle_beta   90.00
_cell.angle_gamma   90.00
#
_symmetry.space_group_name_H-M   'P 1'
#
loop_
_entity.id
_entity.type
_entity.pdbx_description
1 polymer ?
#
loop_
_entity_poly.entity_id
_entity_poly.type
_entity_poly.pdbx_seq_one_letter_code
_entity_poly.pdbx_strand_id
1 'polypeptide(L)'
;MVDTVSIVLSAVVSVAVSLASVEYRIRRSRSIQQDDEVSEWYADAASYANKVQSTWETKFERPYEENQFTSFDEVQREMNLFQTQLTNHAAEANGVEVDEDVVDVVEETAEACRSVYEIRTHMNVLPEFEEQGRTAKQQAAELEEKALEKLSEA
;
A
#
# COMPACT_ATOMS: atom_id res chain seq x y z
N MET A 1 -36.42 2.61 56.47
CA MET A 1 -37.28 2.91 55.32
C MET A 1 -36.34 3.09 54.14
N VAL A 2 -36.34 2.16 53.17
CA VAL A 2 -35.40 2.24 52.04
C VAL A 2 -35.90 3.34 51.12
N ASP A 3 -35.08 4.37 50.93
CA ASP A 3 -35.44 5.55 50.16
C ASP A 3 -35.59 5.16 48.70
N THR A 4 -36.81 5.22 48.18
CA THR A 4 -37.15 4.85 46.80
C THR A 4 -36.36 5.69 45.78
N VAL A 5 -35.96 6.91 46.17
CA VAL A 5 -35.09 7.79 45.38
C VAL A 5 -33.71 7.14 45.16
N SER A 6 -33.12 6.54 46.20
CA SER A 6 -31.81 5.89 46.11
C SER A 6 -31.84 4.65 45.23
N ILE A 7 -32.94 3.90 45.22
CA ILE A 7 -33.12 2.73 44.34
C ILE A 7 -33.17 3.18 42.87
N VAL A 8 -33.95 4.23 42.56
CA VAL A 8 -34.06 4.76 41.20
C VAL A 8 -32.73 5.35 40.72
N LEU A 9 -32.02 6.10 41.57
CA LEU A 9 -30.70 6.64 41.24
C LEU A 9 -29.68 5.54 40.94
N SER A 10 -29.67 4.46 41.73
CA SER A 10 -28.76 3.33 41.55
C SER A 10 -29.02 2.60 40.22
N ALA A 11 -30.29 2.45 39.83
CA ALA A 11 -30.69 1.88 38.56
C ALA A 11 -30.26 2.77 37.37
N VAL A 12 -30.47 4.09 37.46
CA VAL A 12 -30.06 5.04 36.41
C VAL A 12 -28.54 5.07 36.24
N VAL A 13 -27.78 5.10 37.34
CA VAL A 13 -26.31 5.06 37.28
C VAL A 13 -25.82 3.75 36.68
N SER A 14 -26.44 2.61 37.03
CA SER A 14 -26.06 1.31 36.46
C SER A 14 -26.28 1.26 34.95
N VAL A 15 -27.44 1.76 34.47
CA VAL A 15 -27.73 1.84 33.03
C VAL A 15 -26.78 2.79 32.31
N ALA A 16 -26.49 3.96 32.90
CA ALA A 16 -25.56 4.94 32.31
C ALA A 16 -24.14 4.39 32.20
N VAL A 17 -23.64 3.69 33.23
CA VAL A 17 -22.32 3.05 33.21
C VAL A 17 -22.27 1.92 32.18
N SER A 18 -23.33 1.11 32.07
CA SER A 18 -23.42 0.08 31.03
C SER A 18 -23.37 0.69 29.62
N LEU A 19 -24.15 1.73 29.35
CA LEU A 19 -24.15 2.43 28.05
C LEU A 19 -22.77 3.05 27.74
N ALA A 20 -22.17 3.75 28.71
CA ALA A 20 -20.84 4.33 28.54
C ALA A 20 -19.77 3.28 28.25
N SER A 21 -19.84 2.11 28.92
CA SER A 21 -18.88 1.02 28.69
C SER A 21 -19.05 0.37 27.31
N VAL A 22 -20.29 0.21 26.82
CA VAL A 22 -20.58 -0.31 25.48
C VAL A 22 -20.08 0.67 24.42
N GLU A 23 -20.37 1.95 24.59
CA GLU A 23 -19.93 2.98 23.64
C GLU A 23 -18.42 3.13 23.61
N TYR A 24 -17.75 3.06 24.77
CA TYR A 24 -16.29 3.01 24.84
C TYR A 24 -15.72 1.79 24.11
N ARG A 25 -16.29 0.60 24.30
CA ARG A 25 -15.86 -0.62 23.60
C ARG A 25 -16.04 -0.52 22.09
N ILE A 26 -17.15 0.04 21.63
CA ILE A 26 -17.42 0.24 20.20
C ILE A 26 -16.41 1.24 19.61
N ARG A 27 -16.17 2.37 20.29
CA ARG A 27 -15.18 3.36 19.83
C ARG A 27 -13.78 2.78 19.78
N ARG A 28 -13.38 2.02 20.81
CA ARG A 28 -12.08 1.34 20.85
C ARG A 28 -11.94 0.29 19.75
N SER A 29 -12.99 -0.50 19.50
CA SER A 29 -12.97 -1.50 18.42
C SER A 29 -12.87 -0.87 17.04
N ARG A 30 -13.51 0.30 16.82
CA ARG A 30 -13.41 1.03 15.56
C ARG A 30 -12.02 1.63 15.36
N SER A 31 -11.44 2.24 16.41
CA SER A 31 -10.07 2.75 16.37
C SER A 31 -9.08 1.65 15.99
N ILE A 32 -9.15 0.49 16.67
CA ILE A 32 -8.25 -0.64 16.36
C ILE A 32 -8.45 -1.13 14.91
N GLN A 33 -9.69 -1.24 14.43
CA GLN A 33 -9.94 -1.64 13.04
C GLN A 33 -9.38 -0.64 12.03
N GLN A 34 -9.49 0.66 12.29
CA GLN A 34 -8.93 1.69 11.42
C GLN A 34 -7.40 1.66 11.42
N ASP A 35 -6.78 1.48 12.58
CA ASP A 35 -5.32 1.38 12.71
C ASP A 35 -4.78 0.11 11.99
N ASP A 36 -5.52 -0.99 12.07
CA ASP A 36 -5.21 -2.25 11.35
C ASP A 36 -5.34 -2.05 9.83
N GLU A 37 -6.41 -1.40 9.35
CA GLU A 37 -6.62 -1.12 7.91
C GLU A 37 -5.55 -0.21 7.32
N VAL A 38 -5.12 0.82 8.06
CA VAL A 38 -4.01 1.72 7.67
C VAL A 38 -2.69 0.94 7.58
N SER A 39 -2.40 0.11 8.58
CA SER A 39 -1.18 -0.70 8.61
C SER A 39 -1.15 -1.72 7.48
N GLU A 40 -2.28 -2.38 7.20
CA GLU A 40 -2.41 -3.32 6.07
C GLU A 40 -2.16 -2.61 4.74
N TRP A 41 -2.72 -1.42 4.56
CA TRP A 41 -2.53 -0.63 3.33
C TRP A 41 -1.04 -0.30 3.07
N TYR A 42 -0.28 0.11 4.11
CA TYR A 42 1.16 0.34 3.97
C TYR A 42 1.95 -0.94 3.74
N ALA A 43 1.59 -2.05 4.39
CA ALA A 43 2.24 -3.34 4.17
C ALA A 43 2.07 -3.83 2.72
N ASP A 44 0.88 -3.64 2.15
CA ASP A 44 0.60 -3.97 0.76
C ASP A 44 1.37 -3.06 -0.20
N ALA A 45 1.45 -1.75 0.08
CA ALA A 45 2.27 -0.82 -0.71
C ALA A 45 3.75 -1.25 -0.76
N ALA A 46 4.34 -1.59 0.39
CA ALA A 46 5.69 -2.13 0.47
C ALA A 46 5.83 -3.47 -0.28
N SER A 47 4.81 -4.34 -0.21
CA SER A 47 4.79 -5.60 -0.96
C SER A 47 4.80 -5.39 -2.47
N TYR A 48 4.01 -4.45 -2.99
CA TYR A 48 3.98 -4.12 -4.41
C TYR A 48 5.32 -3.54 -4.87
N ALA A 49 5.88 -2.60 -4.11
CA ALA A 49 7.20 -2.06 -4.36
C ALA A 49 8.28 -3.15 -4.46
N ASN A 50 8.30 -4.08 -3.50
CA ASN A 50 9.25 -5.19 -3.50
C ASN A 50 9.10 -6.08 -4.75
N LYS A 51 7.86 -6.36 -5.19
CA LYS A 51 7.59 -7.14 -6.40
C LYS A 51 8.11 -6.46 -7.67
N VAL A 52 7.97 -5.14 -7.78
CA VAL A 52 8.52 -4.36 -8.92
C VAL A 52 10.04 -4.48 -8.96
N GLN A 53 10.71 -4.21 -7.83
CA GLN A 53 12.17 -4.31 -7.73
C GLN A 53 12.67 -5.72 -8.04
N SER A 54 12.08 -6.73 -7.38
CA SER A 54 12.46 -8.13 -7.56
C SER A 54 12.27 -8.60 -9.00
N THR A 55 11.16 -8.20 -9.65
CA THR A 55 10.91 -8.56 -11.06
C THR A 55 11.93 -7.94 -11.98
N TRP A 56 12.27 -6.66 -11.79
CA TRP A 56 13.30 -6.00 -12.59
C TRP A 56 14.66 -6.70 -12.44
N GLU A 57 15.08 -6.97 -11.21
CA GLU A 57 16.37 -7.63 -10.94
C GLU A 57 16.43 -9.05 -11.51
N THR A 58 15.38 -9.85 -11.27
CA THR A 58 15.40 -11.28 -11.59
C THR A 58 15.10 -11.58 -13.04
N LYS A 59 14.24 -10.77 -13.68
CA LYS A 59 13.81 -11.00 -15.07
C LYS A 59 14.58 -10.15 -16.07
N PHE A 60 15.09 -8.97 -15.68
CA PHE A 60 15.83 -8.09 -16.59
C PHE A 60 17.34 -8.06 -16.30
N GLU A 61 17.77 -7.55 -15.14
CA GLU A 61 19.19 -7.27 -14.85
C GLU A 61 20.03 -8.55 -14.81
N ARG A 62 19.63 -9.54 -14.00
CA ARG A 62 20.41 -10.77 -13.81
C ARG A 62 20.54 -11.61 -15.08
N PRO A 63 19.47 -11.88 -15.86
CA PRO A 63 19.62 -12.64 -17.09
C PRO A 63 20.46 -11.87 -18.13
N TYR A 64 20.36 -10.53 -18.16
CA TYR A 64 21.20 -9.70 -19.01
C TYR A 64 22.69 -9.82 -18.66
N GLU A 65 23.05 -9.74 -17.38
CA GLU A 65 24.42 -9.97 -16.88
C GLU A 65 24.93 -11.38 -17.20
N GLU A 66 24.06 -12.39 -17.08
CA GLU A 66 24.39 -13.79 -17.34
C GLU A 66 24.37 -14.15 -18.85
N ASN A 67 24.17 -13.17 -19.75
CA ASN A 67 24.00 -13.36 -21.21
C ASN A 67 22.88 -14.34 -21.59
N GLN A 68 21.85 -14.44 -20.75
CA GLN A 68 20.63 -15.18 -21.05
C GLN A 68 19.65 -14.27 -21.81
N PHE A 69 18.84 -14.85 -22.68
CA PHE A 69 17.82 -14.09 -23.39
C PHE A 69 16.69 -13.67 -22.43
N THR A 70 16.67 -12.40 -22.03
CA THR A 70 15.51 -11.78 -21.40
C THR A 70 14.41 -11.57 -22.43
N SER A 71 13.19 -12.01 -22.11
CA SER A 71 12.01 -11.64 -22.88
C SER A 71 11.51 -10.27 -22.41
N PHE A 72 11.75 -9.21 -23.19
CA PHE A 72 11.17 -7.88 -22.92
C PHE A 72 9.66 -7.94 -22.71
N ASP A 73 8.98 -8.76 -23.51
CA ASP A 73 7.53 -8.97 -23.42
C ASP A 73 7.10 -9.49 -22.04
N GLU A 74 7.94 -10.29 -21.38
CA GLU A 74 7.65 -10.79 -20.03
C GLU A 74 7.74 -9.67 -19.01
N VAL A 75 8.83 -8.89 -19.03
CA VAL A 75 9.00 -7.75 -18.12
C VAL A 75 7.88 -6.72 -18.34
N GLN A 76 7.54 -6.41 -19.60
CA GLN A 76 6.44 -5.49 -19.92
C GLN A 76 5.09 -5.97 -19.41
N ARG A 77 4.81 -7.28 -19.51
CA ARG A 77 3.56 -7.85 -18.99
C ARG A 77 3.48 -7.73 -17.47
N GLU A 78 4.55 -8.01 -16.76
CA GLU A 78 4.59 -7.87 -15.30
C GLU A 78 4.46 -6.40 -14.88
N MET A 79 5.14 -5.48 -15.58
CA MET A 79 5.03 -4.04 -15.30
C MET A 79 3.60 -3.52 -15.52
N ASN A 80 2.89 -4.01 -16.53
CA ASN A 80 1.47 -3.70 -16.71
C ASN A 80 0.60 -4.22 -15.56
N LEU A 81 0.89 -5.43 -15.05
CA LEU A 81 0.20 -5.97 -13.89
C LEU A 81 0.42 -5.10 -12.65
N PHE A 82 1.66 -4.71 -12.37
CA PHE A 82 2.00 -3.86 -11.23
C PHE A 82 1.39 -2.47 -11.35
N GLN A 83 1.43 -1.86 -12.53
CA GLN A 83 0.77 -0.59 -12.79
C GLN A 83 -0.72 -0.65 -12.43
N THR A 84 -1.42 -1.72 -12.86
CA THR A 84 -2.85 -1.88 -12.54
C THR A 84 -3.08 -2.08 -11.04
N GLN A 85 -2.23 -2.89 -10.38
CA GLN A 85 -2.33 -3.13 -8.94
C GLN A 85 -2.10 -1.86 -8.13
N LEU A 86 -1.03 -1.11 -8.41
CA LEU A 86 -0.69 0.13 -7.72
C LEU A 86 -1.75 1.21 -7.96
N THR A 87 -2.28 1.34 -9.18
CA THR A 87 -3.37 2.29 -9.48
C THR A 87 -4.63 1.98 -8.66
N ASN A 88 -5.00 0.70 -8.54
CA ASN A 88 -6.14 0.30 -7.72
C ASN A 88 -5.86 0.54 -6.22
N HIS A 89 -4.64 0.24 -5.76
CA HIS A 89 -4.21 0.46 -4.38
C HIS A 89 -4.26 1.94 -3.98
N ALA A 90 -3.80 2.83 -4.86
CA ALA A 90 -3.92 4.27 -4.67
C ALA A 90 -5.40 4.72 -4.58
N ALA A 91 -6.28 4.14 -5.40
CA ALA A 91 -7.71 4.46 -5.34
C ALA A 91 -8.36 4.03 -4.01
N GLU A 92 -7.89 2.94 -3.39
CA GLU A 92 -8.34 2.45 -2.08
C GLU A 92 -8.00 3.42 -0.94
N ALA A 93 -6.98 4.28 -1.10
CA ALA A 93 -6.63 5.31 -0.13
C ALA A 93 -7.79 6.29 0.17
N ASN A 94 -8.75 6.46 -0.74
CA ASN A 94 -9.93 7.29 -0.48
C ASN A 94 -10.85 6.73 0.63
N GLY A 95 -10.69 5.46 1.00
CA GLY A 95 -11.43 4.78 2.06
C GLY A 95 -10.68 4.62 3.38
N VAL A 96 -9.39 4.95 3.41
CA VAL A 96 -8.47 4.69 4.54
C VAL A 96 -7.71 6.00 4.85
N GLU A 97 -7.57 6.37 6.13
CA GLU A 97 -6.89 7.62 6.52
C GLU A 97 -5.35 7.45 6.44
N VAL A 98 -4.82 7.37 5.22
CA VAL A 98 -3.38 7.24 4.91
C VAL A 98 -2.78 8.58 4.49
N ASP A 99 -1.46 8.69 4.58
CA ASP A 99 -0.73 9.91 4.24
C ASP A 99 -0.68 10.13 2.72
N GLU A 100 -1.06 11.34 2.28
CA GLU A 100 -1.13 11.74 0.86
C GLU A 100 0.24 11.63 0.17
N ASP A 101 1.34 11.86 0.88
CA ASP A 101 2.69 11.78 0.32
C ASP A 101 3.10 10.36 -0.05
N VAL A 102 2.59 9.33 0.65
CA VAL A 102 2.82 7.93 0.29
C VAL A 102 1.92 7.54 -0.88
N VAL A 103 0.69 8.04 -0.92
CA VAL A 103 -0.23 7.83 -2.05
C VAL A 103 0.37 8.39 -3.34
N ASP A 104 0.95 9.60 -3.30
CA ASP A 104 1.64 10.19 -4.44
C ASP A 104 2.76 9.27 -4.97
N VAL A 105 3.57 8.67 -4.09
CA VAL A 105 4.63 7.74 -4.50
C VAL A 105 4.06 6.44 -5.08
N VAL A 106 2.92 5.94 -4.58
CA VAL A 106 2.23 4.79 -5.18
C VAL A 106 1.82 5.11 -6.62
N GLU A 107 1.24 6.29 -6.85
CA GLU A 107 0.83 6.75 -8.19
C GLU A 107 2.03 6.95 -9.12
N GLU A 108 3.10 7.58 -8.63
CA GLU A 108 4.36 7.77 -9.39
C GLU A 108 5.00 6.41 -9.76
N THR A 109 4.97 5.44 -8.84
CA THR A 109 5.45 4.08 -9.11
C THR A 109 4.58 3.39 -10.16
N ALA A 110 3.26 3.57 -10.10
CA ALA A 110 2.34 3.01 -11.09
C ALA A 110 2.63 3.59 -12.49
N GLU A 111 2.85 4.90 -12.60
CA GLU A 111 3.15 5.58 -13.87
C GLU A 111 4.54 5.20 -14.41
N ALA A 112 5.53 4.98 -13.53
CA ALA A 112 6.83 4.47 -13.95
C ALA A 112 6.73 3.04 -14.51
N CYS A 113 5.97 2.16 -13.86
CA CYS A 113 5.67 0.82 -14.40
C CYS A 113 4.92 0.90 -15.74
N ARG A 114 3.97 1.84 -15.87
CA ARG A 114 3.25 2.09 -17.12
C ARG A 114 4.21 2.46 -18.25
N SER A 115 5.16 3.34 -17.96
CA SER A 115 6.14 3.82 -18.94
C SER A 115 6.95 2.66 -19.51
N VAL A 116 7.38 1.69 -18.69
CA VAL A 116 8.07 0.47 -19.16
C VAL A 116 7.19 -0.39 -20.08
N TYR A 117 5.92 -0.56 -19.71
CA TYR A 117 4.96 -1.34 -20.49
C TYR A 117 4.67 -0.73 -21.86
N GLU A 118 4.52 0.59 -21.94
CA GLU A 118 4.13 1.28 -23.19
C GLU A 118 5.25 1.40 -24.22
N ILE A 119 6.48 1.02 -23.85
CA ILE A 119 7.64 1.02 -24.76
C ILE A 119 7.38 0.10 -25.96
N ARG A 120 7.49 0.66 -27.16
CA ARG A 120 7.34 -0.11 -28.40
C ARG A 120 8.64 -0.83 -28.72
N THR A 121 8.56 -2.14 -28.89
CA THR A 121 9.72 -2.98 -29.26
C THR A 121 10.17 -2.72 -30.71
N HIS A 122 11.16 -1.85 -30.88
CA HIS A 122 11.88 -1.57 -32.13
C HIS A 122 13.39 -1.78 -32.00
N MET A 123 14.15 -1.76 -33.11
CA MET A 123 15.58 -2.17 -33.17
C MET A 123 16.54 -1.47 -32.18
N ASN A 124 16.18 -0.32 -31.59
CA ASN A 124 17.01 0.41 -30.62
C ASN A 124 16.30 0.67 -29.28
N VAL A 125 15.40 -0.22 -28.88
CA VAL A 125 14.56 -0.01 -27.68
C VAL A 125 15.31 -0.18 -26.36
N LEU A 126 16.45 -0.88 -26.36
CA LEU A 126 17.14 -1.29 -25.14
C LEU A 126 17.52 -0.12 -24.20
N PRO A 127 18.11 1.00 -24.67
CA PRO A 127 18.47 2.10 -23.78
C PRO A 127 17.27 2.75 -23.10
N GLU A 128 16.18 2.96 -23.84
CA GLU A 128 14.93 3.52 -23.31
C GLU A 128 14.29 2.55 -22.31
N PHE A 129 14.30 1.24 -22.63
CA PHE A 129 13.78 0.20 -21.75
C PHE A 129 14.53 0.12 -20.42
N GLU A 130 15.85 0.17 -20.47
CA GLU A 130 16.73 0.15 -19.31
C GLU A 130 16.56 1.41 -18.45
N GLU A 131 16.47 2.59 -19.08
CA GLU A 131 16.25 3.87 -18.39
C GLU A 131 14.90 3.87 -17.65
N GLN A 132 13.81 3.59 -18.35
CA GLN A 132 12.47 3.58 -17.76
C GLN A 132 12.33 2.51 -16.67
N GLY A 133 12.95 1.34 -16.86
CA GLY A 133 12.93 0.29 -15.85
C GLY A 133 13.76 0.62 -14.61
N ARG A 134 14.89 1.32 -14.75
CA ARG A 134 15.61 1.88 -13.61
C ARG A 134 14.78 2.92 -12.86
N THR A 135 14.05 3.78 -13.59
CA THR A 135 13.12 4.73 -12.97
C THR A 135 12.04 3.99 -12.18
N ALA A 136 11.42 2.96 -12.75
CA ALA A 136 10.42 2.14 -12.05
C ALA A 136 11.00 1.45 -10.80
N LYS A 137 12.22 0.91 -10.89
CA LYS A 137 12.94 0.33 -9.73
C LYS A 137 13.20 1.37 -8.65
N GLN A 138 13.65 2.56 -9.03
CA GLN A 138 13.95 3.65 -8.09
C GLN A 138 12.69 4.13 -7.37
N GLN A 139 11.59 4.33 -8.11
CA GLN A 139 10.30 4.72 -7.53
C GLN A 139 9.78 3.65 -6.57
N ALA A 140 9.89 2.37 -6.95
CA ALA A 140 9.54 1.27 -6.07
C ALA A 140 10.42 1.23 -4.80
N ALA A 141 11.70 1.56 -4.87
CA ALA A 141 12.56 1.63 -3.68
C ALA A 141 12.13 2.77 -2.73
N GLU A 142 11.79 3.95 -3.26
CA GLU A 142 11.25 5.05 -2.48
C GLU A 142 9.90 4.69 -1.82
N LEU A 143 9.03 4.00 -2.56
CA LEU A 143 7.75 3.52 -2.03
C LEU A 143 7.95 2.53 -0.86
N GLU A 144 8.85 1.56 -1.02
CA GLU A 144 9.16 0.60 0.03
C GLU A 144 9.70 1.30 1.29
N GLU A 145 10.63 2.24 1.13
CA GLU A 145 11.20 3.01 2.24
C GLU A 145 10.12 3.78 3.01
N LYS A 146 9.31 4.58 2.31
CA LYS A 146 8.25 5.38 2.93
C LYS A 146 7.18 4.51 3.60
N ALA A 147 6.73 3.44 2.94
CA ALA A 147 5.72 2.56 3.50
C ALA A 147 6.23 1.84 4.77
N LEU A 148 7.49 1.42 4.78
CA LEU A 148 8.11 0.80 5.97
C LEU A 148 8.36 1.81 7.09
N GLU A 149 8.70 3.06 6.77
CA GLU A 149 8.79 4.15 7.76
C GLU A 149 7.45 4.31 8.49
N LYS A 150 6.34 4.44 7.75
CA LYS A 150 4.99 4.55 8.33
C LYS A 150 4.58 3.35 9.17
N LEU A 151 4.92 2.13 8.74
CA LEU A 151 4.68 0.92 9.53
C LEU A 151 5.48 0.88 10.84
N SER A 152 6.63 1.56 10.90
CA SER A 152 7.45 1.60 12.11
C SER A 152 6.98 2.67 13.12
N GLU A 153 6.16 3.63 12.66
CA GLU A 153 5.58 4.69 13.47
C GLU A 153 4.23 4.31 14.11
N ALA A 154 3.55 3.30 13.56
CA ALA A 154 2.29 2.72 14.06
C ALA A 154 2.49 1.81 15.29
#